data_AF-A0A2P2MLP4-F1
#
_entry.id   AF-A0A2P2MLP4-F1
#
_cell.length_a   1.000
_cell.length_b   1.000
_cell.length_c   1.000
_cell.angle_alpha   90.00
_cell.angle_beta   90.00
_cell.angle_gamma   90.00
#
_symmetry.space_group_name_H-M   'P 1'
#
loop_
_entity.id
_entity.type
_entity.pdbx_description
1 polymer ?
#
loop_
_entity_poly.entity_id
_entity_poly.type
_entity_poly.pdbx_seq_one_letter_code
_entity_poly.pdbx_strand_id
1 'polypeptide(L)'
;MSQKVSPEIVRDPHLFAFFVNKGKFQVEEVYNFSQDDLLTEDILVLDTHAEVFVWVGHCADPKEKQNAFDIGWRYIEMAASLEGLSSNVPLYKVTEGNEPSFFTTYFSWDPAKASVQGNSFQKKVALLFGVGHYAVEVSAWFCLHFLN
;
A
#
# COMPACT_ATOMS: atom_id res chain seq x y z
N MET A 1 23.00 -31.99 -17.89
CA MET A 1 22.80 -31.72 -16.44
C MET A 1 21.32 -31.42 -16.25
N SER A 2 20.58 -32.31 -15.60
CA SER A 2 19.15 -32.12 -15.36
C SER A 2 19.02 -31.06 -14.27
N GLN A 3 18.63 -29.84 -14.63
CA GLN A 3 18.23 -28.86 -13.62
C GLN A 3 16.95 -29.40 -12.97
N LYS A 4 17.10 -29.86 -11.74
CA LYS A 4 15.98 -30.24 -10.88
C LYS A 4 15.31 -28.93 -10.50
N VAL A 5 14.28 -28.53 -11.24
CA VAL A 5 13.39 -27.44 -10.87
C VAL A 5 12.78 -27.83 -9.53
N SER A 6 13.17 -27.13 -8.47
CA SER A 6 12.50 -27.22 -7.18
C SER A 6 11.05 -26.84 -7.38
N PRO A 7 10.07 -27.56 -6.80
CA PRO A 7 8.69 -27.14 -6.88
C PRO A 7 8.59 -25.73 -6.29
N GLU A 8 8.15 -24.78 -7.11
CA GLU A 8 7.75 -23.45 -6.66
C GLU A 8 6.67 -23.68 -5.61
N ILE A 9 6.98 -23.40 -4.34
CA ILE A 9 5.98 -23.41 -3.30
C ILE A 9 5.17 -22.13 -3.54
N VAL A 10 4.00 -22.29 -4.15
CA VAL A 10 3.04 -21.20 -4.30
C VAL A 10 2.62 -20.79 -2.89
N ARG A 11 3.20 -19.69 -2.41
CA ARG A 11 2.78 -19.03 -1.18
C ARG A 11 1.71 -18.00 -1.52
N ASP A 12 0.76 -17.82 -0.60
CA ASP A 12 -0.20 -16.74 -0.72
C ASP A 12 0.53 -15.39 -0.64
N PRO A 13 0.00 -14.32 -1.23
CA PRO A 13 0.54 -12.97 -1.07
C PRO A 13 0.34 -12.45 0.36
N HIS A 14 1.32 -11.72 0.89
CA HIS A 14 1.26 -11.08 2.19
C HIS A 14 1.44 -9.57 2.04
N LEU A 15 0.61 -8.79 2.72
CA LEU A 15 0.68 -7.33 2.73
C LEU A 15 1.21 -6.85 4.08
N PHE A 16 2.13 -5.89 4.05
CA PHE A 16 2.74 -5.33 5.25
C PHE A 16 2.67 -3.81 5.22
N ALA A 17 2.34 -3.20 6.36
CA ALA A 17 2.46 -1.77 6.57
C ALA A 17 3.85 -1.41 7.08
N PHE A 18 4.53 -0.48 6.40
CA PHE A 18 5.81 0.07 6.85
C PHE A 18 5.59 1.20 7.85
N PHE A 19 6.43 1.23 8.89
CA PHE A 19 6.53 2.37 9.78
C PHE A 19 7.91 2.45 10.45
N VAL A 20 8.24 3.63 10.97
CA VAL A 20 9.47 3.87 11.73
C VAL A 20 9.15 4.03 13.21
N ASN A 21 9.62 3.10 14.04
CA ASN A 21 9.49 3.19 15.49
C ASN A 21 10.85 3.48 16.14
N LYS A 22 11.00 4.64 16.78
CA LYS A 22 12.24 5.09 17.44
C LYS A 22 13.47 4.99 16.52
N GLY A 23 13.30 5.37 15.26
CA GLY A 23 14.36 5.35 14.24
C GLY A 23 14.67 3.96 13.67
N LYS A 24 13.92 2.92 14.04
CA LYS A 24 14.08 1.56 13.51
C LYS A 24 13.00 1.26 12.46
N PHE A 25 13.42 0.66 11.36
CA PHE A 25 12.55 0.06 10.37
C PHE A 25 11.70 -1.04 11.00
N GLN A 26 10.39 -1.01 10.79
CA GLN A 26 9.44 -2.02 11.23
C GLN A 26 8.40 -2.25 10.13
N VAL A 27 7.84 -3.45 10.12
CA VAL A 27 6.68 -3.80 9.32
C VAL A 27 5.66 -4.55 10.16
N GLU A 28 4.39 -4.36 9.88
CA GLU A 28 3.27 -5.08 10.50
C GLU A 28 2.42 -5.71 9.41
N GLU A 29 2.08 -6.99 9.58
CA GLU A 29 1.29 -7.74 8.60
C GLU A 29 -0.19 -7.34 8.65
N VAL A 30 -0.76 -7.09 7.47
CA VAL A 30 -2.18 -6.83 7.27
C VAL A 30 -2.85 -8.11 6.78
N TYR A 31 -3.49 -8.82 7.71
CA TYR A 31 -4.17 -10.08 7.43
C TYR A 31 -5.49 -9.89 6.68
N ASN A 32 -5.81 -10.83 5.77
CA ASN A 32 -7.04 -10.81 4.97
C ASN A 32 -7.25 -9.47 4.24
N PHE A 33 -6.16 -8.90 3.74
CA PHE A 33 -6.16 -7.57 3.15
C PHE A 33 -7.10 -7.45 1.95
N SER A 34 -7.53 -6.22 1.72
CA SER A 34 -8.41 -5.79 0.64
C SER A 34 -7.91 -4.46 0.08
N GLN A 35 -8.58 -3.94 -0.95
CA GLN A 35 -8.27 -2.61 -1.47
C GLN A 35 -8.46 -1.52 -0.40
N ASP A 36 -9.35 -1.71 0.57
CA ASP A 36 -9.65 -0.70 1.60
C ASP A 36 -8.51 -0.54 2.61
N ASP A 37 -7.56 -1.47 2.64
CA ASP A 37 -6.35 -1.42 3.49
C ASP A 37 -5.21 -0.62 2.83
N LEU A 38 -5.36 -0.22 1.56
CA LEU A 38 -4.44 0.69 0.87
C LEU A 38 -4.68 2.14 1.32
N LEU A 39 -4.33 2.45 2.57
CA LEU A 39 -4.49 3.78 3.15
C LEU A 39 -3.53 4.77 2.48
N THR A 40 -4.04 5.92 2.05
CA THR A 40 -3.26 6.90 1.27
C THR A 40 -2.11 7.54 2.04
N GLU A 41 -2.13 7.46 3.37
CA GLU A 41 -1.08 7.93 4.27
C GLU A 41 0.08 6.93 4.42
N ASP A 42 -0.08 5.71 3.93
CA ASP A 42 0.86 4.62 4.21
C ASP A 42 1.79 4.30 3.04
N ILE A 43 2.91 3.65 3.38
CA ILE A 43 3.70 2.86 2.44
C ILE A 43 3.52 1.40 2.82
N LEU A 44 3.14 0.59 1.84
CA LEU A 44 2.83 -0.81 2.03
C LEU A 44 3.77 -1.67 1.18
N VAL A 45 4.08 -2.86 1.66
CA VAL A 45 4.87 -3.87 0.95
C VAL A 45 4.00 -5.09 0.69
N LEU A 46 3.78 -5.43 -0.58
CA LEU A 46 3.13 -6.66 -0.99
C LEU A 46 4.20 -7.66 -1.42
N ASP A 47 4.35 -8.74 -0.67
CA ASP A 47 5.23 -9.86 -0.99
C ASP A 47 4.41 -11.02 -1.55
N THR A 48 4.71 -11.44 -2.77
CA THR A 48 4.07 -12.56 -3.46
C THR A 48 4.98 -13.78 -3.56
N HIS A 49 6.14 -13.73 -2.88
CA HIS A 49 7.30 -14.59 -3.00
C HIS A 49 8.01 -14.54 -4.37
N ALA A 50 7.27 -14.40 -5.46
CA ALA A 50 7.78 -14.28 -6.82
C ALA A 50 8.22 -12.84 -7.15
N GLU A 51 7.53 -11.85 -6.60
CA GLU A 51 7.74 -10.41 -6.80
C GLU A 51 7.39 -9.65 -5.52
N VAL A 52 8.08 -8.52 -5.30
CA VAL A 52 7.78 -7.59 -4.19
C VAL A 52 7.35 -6.25 -4.77
N PHE A 53 6.25 -5.71 -4.26
CA PHE A 53 5.76 -4.38 -4.61
C PHE A 53 5.82 -3.46 -3.39
N VAL A 54 6.36 -2.27 -3.57
CA VAL A 54 6.20 -1.16 -2.61
C VAL A 54 5.10 -0.26 -3.15
N TRP A 55 3.92 -0.34 -2.55
CA TRP A 55 2.82 0.56 -2.83
C TRP A 55 2.99 1.84 -2.00
N VAL A 56 2.87 2.99 -2.67
CA VAL A 56 3.15 4.31 -2.09
C VAL A 56 1.89 5.15 -2.14
N GLY A 57 1.33 5.41 -0.95
CA GLY A 57 0.21 6.31 -0.76
C GLY A 57 0.49 7.73 -1.24
N HIS A 58 -0.55 8.38 -1.76
CA HIS A 58 -0.51 9.74 -2.25
C HIS A 58 -0.22 10.73 -1.11
N CYS A 59 -0.83 10.53 0.06
CA CYS A 59 -0.66 11.34 1.26
C CYS A 59 0.44 10.85 2.21
N ALA A 60 1.20 9.80 1.85
CA ALA A 60 2.31 9.31 2.66
C ALA A 60 3.41 10.37 2.87
N ASP A 61 4.22 10.19 3.91
CA ASP A 61 5.27 11.14 4.27
C ASP A 61 6.25 11.37 3.10
N PRO A 62 6.54 12.63 2.70
CA PRO A 62 7.36 12.91 1.53
C PRO A 62 8.77 12.28 1.57
N LYS A 63 9.37 12.17 2.76
CA LYS A 63 10.68 11.54 2.93
C LYS A 63 10.57 10.03 2.74
N GLU A 64 9.51 9.42 3.23
CA GLU A 64 9.26 7.98 3.03
C GLU A 64 9.00 7.68 1.54
N LYS A 65 8.19 8.51 0.86
CA LYS A 65 7.94 8.40 -0.59
C LYS A 65 9.23 8.46 -1.41
N GLN A 66 10.16 9.35 -1.03
CA GLN A 66 11.47 9.45 -1.68
C GLN A 66 12.32 8.18 -1.49
N ASN A 67 12.15 7.50 -0.35
CA ASN A 67 12.92 6.32 0.02
C ASN A 67 12.18 4.99 -0.25
N ALA A 68 11.12 4.99 -1.07
CA ALA A 68 10.28 3.82 -1.29
C ALA A 68 11.06 2.57 -1.75
N PHE A 69 12.05 2.73 -2.64
CA PHE A 69 12.90 1.60 -3.06
C PHE A 69 13.81 1.10 -1.92
N ASP A 70 14.35 1.99 -1.09
CA ASP A 70 15.18 1.59 0.05
C ASP A 70 14.36 0.84 1.10
N ILE A 71 13.08 1.23 1.29
CA ILE A 71 12.12 0.52 2.14
C ILE A 71 11.92 -0.91 1.60
N GLY A 72 11.66 -1.05 0.31
CA GLY A 72 11.49 -2.36 -0.34
C GLY A 72 12.74 -3.24 -0.24
N TRP A 73 13.93 -2.68 -0.46
CA TRP A 73 15.19 -3.42 -0.31
C TRP A 73 15.42 -3.90 1.12
N ARG A 74 15.18 -3.06 2.11
CA ARG A 74 15.28 -3.45 3.53
C ARG A 74 14.32 -4.57 3.89
N TYR A 75 13.10 -4.53 3.36
CA TYR A 75 12.15 -5.62 3.52
C TYR A 75 12.70 -6.92 2.92
N ILE A 76 13.21 -6.89 1.68
CA ILE A 76 13.77 -8.06 1.00
C ILE A 76 14.95 -8.66 1.78
N GLU A 77 15.88 -7.84 2.28
CA GLU A 77 17.01 -8.31 3.10
C GLU A 77 16.55 -9.04 4.37
N MET A 78 15.53 -8.49 5.03
CA MET A 78 14.91 -9.09 6.22
C MET A 78 14.17 -10.39 5.88
N ALA A 79 13.31 -10.38 4.87
CA ALA A 79 12.52 -11.55 4.45
C ALA A 79 13.39 -12.68 3.87
N ALA A 80 14.49 -12.34 3.19
CA ALA A 80 15.46 -13.33 2.74
C ALA A 80 16.13 -14.06 3.91
N SER A 81 16.39 -13.35 5.01
CA SER A 81 17.03 -13.90 6.21
C SER A 81 16.08 -14.72 7.08
N LEU A 82 14.79 -14.36 7.12
CA LEU A 82 13.81 -14.95 8.04
C LEU A 82 12.88 -15.97 7.38
N GLU A 83 12.51 -15.75 6.11
CA GLU A 83 11.40 -16.44 5.45
C GLU A 83 11.79 -17.15 4.15
N GLY A 84 13.05 -17.01 3.73
CA GLY A 84 13.59 -17.67 2.54
C GLY A 84 13.27 -16.98 1.22
N LEU A 85 12.89 -15.70 1.25
CA LEU A 85 12.71 -14.89 0.04
C LEU A 85 14.03 -14.80 -0.75
N SER A 86 13.95 -14.80 -2.08
CA SER A 86 15.14 -14.61 -2.92
C SER A 86 15.67 -13.18 -2.79
N SER A 87 16.97 -13.02 -2.59
CA SER A 87 17.61 -11.69 -2.59
C SER A 87 17.58 -10.99 -3.96
N ASN A 88 17.27 -11.74 -5.03
CA ASN A 88 17.15 -11.24 -6.40
C ASN A 88 15.68 -11.13 -6.84
N VAL A 89 14.73 -11.20 -5.91
CA VAL A 89 13.30 -11.04 -6.21
C VAL A 89 13.07 -9.69 -6.90
N PRO A 90 12.30 -9.63 -8.01
CA PRO A 90 11.92 -8.37 -8.63
C PRO A 90 11.23 -7.42 -7.63
N LEU A 91 11.69 -6.18 -7.62
CA LEU A 91 11.15 -5.12 -6.76
C LEU A 91 10.50 -4.03 -7.64
N TYR A 92 9.22 -3.78 -7.43
CA TYR A 92 8.44 -2.77 -8.14
C TYR A 92 7.98 -1.68 -7.19
N LYS A 93 7.98 -0.43 -7.67
CA LYS A 93 7.30 0.67 -6.97
C LYS A 93 5.97 0.94 -7.66
N VAL A 94 4.89 0.93 -6.89
CA VAL A 94 3.54 1.23 -7.32
C VAL A 94 3.08 2.49 -6.59
N THR A 95 2.50 3.45 -7.31
CA THR A 95 1.99 4.68 -6.71
C THR A 95 0.48 4.69 -6.76
N GLU A 96 -0.15 5.15 -5.68
CA GLU A 96 -1.60 5.28 -5.59
C GLU A 96 -2.22 5.97 -6.81
N GLY A 97 -3.32 5.39 -7.32
CA GLY A 97 -4.05 5.88 -8.49
C GLY A 97 -3.37 5.55 -9.83
N ASN A 98 -2.22 4.88 -9.80
CA ASN A 98 -1.49 4.40 -10.98
C ASN A 98 -1.12 2.91 -10.83
N GLU A 99 -1.98 2.14 -10.17
CA GLU A 99 -1.78 0.73 -9.94
C GLU A 99 -1.87 -0.07 -11.26
N PRO A 100 -0.81 -0.82 -11.63
CA PRO A 100 -0.85 -1.67 -12.81
C PRO A 100 -1.72 -2.92 -12.55
N SER A 101 -2.24 -3.52 -13.63
CA SER A 101 -3.13 -4.69 -13.53
C SER A 101 -2.50 -5.90 -12.82
N PHE A 102 -1.19 -6.10 -12.97
CA PHE A 102 -0.47 -7.17 -12.28
C PHE A 102 -0.34 -6.93 -10.77
N PHE A 103 -0.53 -5.71 -10.29
CA PHE A 103 -0.61 -5.42 -8.85
C PHE A 103 -2.05 -5.61 -8.35
N THR A 104 -3.04 -5.07 -9.06
CA THR A 104 -4.43 -5.09 -8.61
C THR A 104 -5.04 -6.49 -8.59
N THR A 105 -4.47 -7.45 -9.33
CA THR A 105 -4.91 -8.86 -9.32
C THR A 105 -4.83 -9.53 -7.95
N TYR A 106 -4.02 -9.00 -7.02
CA TYR A 106 -3.87 -9.54 -5.67
C TYR A 106 -4.95 -9.04 -4.70
N PHE A 107 -5.79 -8.11 -5.14
CA PHE A 107 -6.84 -7.49 -4.33
C PHE A 107 -8.22 -7.77 -4.93
N SER A 108 -9.26 -7.75 -4.09
CA SER A 108 -10.64 -7.58 -4.57
C SER A 108 -10.84 -6.13 -5.04
N TRP A 109 -10.41 -5.84 -6.26
CA TRP A 109 -10.26 -4.47 -6.77
C TRP A 109 -11.55 -3.88 -7.33
N ASP A 110 -11.89 -2.68 -6.86
CA ASP A 110 -12.91 -1.80 -7.42
C ASP A 110 -12.26 -0.54 -8.03
N PRO A 111 -12.31 -0.39 -9.37
CA PRO A 111 -11.76 0.79 -10.05
C PRO A 111 -12.36 2.12 -9.59
N ALA A 112 -13.62 2.13 -9.12
CA ALA A 112 -14.26 3.35 -8.66
C ALA A 112 -13.58 3.90 -7.40
N LYS A 113 -13.19 3.02 -6.47
CA LYS A 113 -12.48 3.42 -5.23
C LYS A 113 -11.11 4.05 -5.51
N ALA A 114 -10.39 3.52 -6.51
CA ALA A 114 -9.07 4.03 -6.90
C ALA A 114 -9.13 5.47 -7.47
N SER A 115 -10.28 5.87 -8.02
CA SER A 115 -10.47 7.20 -8.60
C SER A 115 -10.82 8.30 -7.60
N VAL A 116 -11.20 7.94 -6.37
CA VAL A 116 -11.60 8.91 -5.34
C VAL A 116 -10.35 9.61 -4.80
N GLN A 117 -10.40 10.94 -4.70
CA GLN A 117 -9.31 11.76 -4.17
C GLN A 117 -9.54 12.14 -2.70
N GLY A 118 -8.45 12.54 -2.03
CA GLY A 118 -8.45 12.93 -0.62
C GLY A 118 -7.74 11.92 0.27
N ASN A 119 -7.67 12.25 1.56
CA ASN A 119 -7.12 11.37 2.59
C ASN A 119 -8.03 10.14 2.82
N SER A 120 -7.56 9.11 3.54
CA SER A 120 -8.29 7.83 3.65
C SER A 120 -9.68 8.01 4.26
N PHE A 121 -9.80 8.91 5.24
CA PHE A 121 -11.08 9.25 5.86
C PHE A 121 -12.05 9.88 4.86
N GLN A 122 -11.57 10.87 4.09
CA GLN A 122 -12.36 11.55 3.06
C GLN A 122 -12.84 10.58 1.99
N LYS A 123 -11.98 9.67 1.54
CA LYS A 123 -12.36 8.63 0.57
C LYS A 123 -13.45 7.73 1.11
N LYS A 124 -13.31 7.27 2.36
CA LYS A 124 -14.30 6.41 3.02
C LYS A 124 -15.65 7.10 3.18
N VAL A 125 -15.66 8.37 3.57
CA VAL A 125 -16.88 9.19 3.65
C VAL A 125 -17.53 9.35 2.28
N ALA A 126 -16.75 9.66 1.24
CA ALA A 126 -17.26 9.82 -0.13
C ALA A 126 -17.88 8.54 -0.69
N LEU A 127 -17.32 7.36 -0.37
CA LEU A 127 -17.87 6.07 -0.78
C LEU A 127 -19.16 5.70 -0.03
N LEU A 128 -19.26 6.05 1.25
CA LEU A 128 -20.45 5.74 2.07
C LEU A 128 -21.64 6.66 1.80
N PHE A 129 -21.40 7.95 1.61
CA PHE A 129 -22.46 8.97 1.54
C PHE A 129 -22.55 9.67 0.18
N GLY A 130 -21.69 9.30 -0.77
CA GLY A 130 -21.56 9.96 -2.07
C GLY A 130 -20.81 11.28 -2.00
N VAL A 131 -20.24 11.69 -3.15
CA VAL A 131 -19.43 12.92 -3.30
C VAL A 131 -20.18 14.19 -2.86
N GLY A 132 -21.52 14.19 -2.90
CA GLY A 132 -22.36 15.34 -2.56
C GLY A 132 -22.43 15.69 -1.06
N HIS A 133 -22.31 14.71 -0.16
CA HIS A 133 -22.35 14.97 1.30
C HIS A 133 -21.04 15.58 1.82
N TYR A 134 -19.92 15.32 1.14
CA TYR A 134 -18.61 15.90 1.42
C TYR A 134 -18.58 17.42 1.26
N ALA A 135 -19.20 17.96 0.20
CA ALA A 135 -19.24 19.41 -0.03
C ALA A 135 -20.01 20.15 1.08
N VAL A 136 -21.01 19.51 1.69
CA VAL A 136 -21.85 20.11 2.74
C VAL A 136 -21.12 20.17 4.08
N GLU A 137 -20.38 19.13 4.48
CA GLU A 137 -19.62 19.13 5.74
C GLU A 137 -18.39 20.07 5.69
N VAL A 138 -17.64 20.08 4.58
CA VAL A 138 -16.50 21.00 4.41
C VAL A 138 -16.99 22.44 4.36
N SER A 139 -18.10 22.71 3.68
CA SER A 139 -18.71 24.04 3.65
C SER A 139 -19.29 24.45 5.01
N ALA A 140 -19.88 23.52 5.77
CA ALA A 140 -20.39 23.80 7.12
C ALA A 140 -19.25 24.11 8.11
N TRP A 141 -18.12 23.42 8.02
CA TRP A 141 -16.94 23.70 8.83
C TRP A 141 -16.31 25.05 8.47
N PHE A 142 -16.28 25.41 7.18
CA PHE A 142 -15.86 26.74 6.72
C PHE A 142 -16.80 27.85 7.21
N CYS A 143 -18.12 27.62 7.20
CA CYS A 143 -19.11 28.57 7.70
C CYS A 143 -19.05 28.78 9.23
N LEU A 144 -18.64 27.78 10.01
CA LEU A 144 -18.52 27.93 11.48
C LEU A 144 -17.23 28.66 11.92
N HIS A 145 -16.16 28.63 11.13
CA HIS A 145 -14.85 29.15 11.53
C HIS A 145 -14.38 30.42 10.80
N PHE A 146 -15.05 30.85 9.74
CA PHE A 146 -14.69 32.06 8.98
C PHE A 146 -15.79 33.14 8.91
N LEU A 147 -16.90 32.99 9.65
CA LEU A 147 -17.98 33.99 9.77
C LEU A 147 -18.15 34.56 11.19
N ASN A 148 -17.10 34.57 12.01
CA ASN A 148 -17.07 35.35 13.25
C ASN A 148 -15.73 36.07 13.43
#